data_AF-A0A358Y6Z7-F1
#
_entry.id   AF-A0A358Y6Z7-F1
#
_cell.length_a   1.000
_cell.length_b   1.000
_cell.length_c   1.000
_cell.angle_alpha   90.00
_cell.angle_beta   90.00
_cell.angle_gamma   90.00
#
_symmetry.space_group_name_H-M   'P 1'
#
loop_
_entity.id
_entity.type
_entity.pdbx_description
1 polymer ?
#
loop_
_entity_poly.entity_id
_entity_poly.type
_entity_poly.pdbx_seq_one_letter_code
_entity_poly.pdbx_strand_id
1 'polypeptide(L)'
;MKKTLKLSALAVVFFILCSFGWPKNHEECRKGELKPNETIQFGEKVKDPKTFRLQSSRRGSNDNSGYHIMIDSVGNIAVSRINGCKGNHQNELELMNCYGSITRAINDTVKIQASTTFRKFYLFNIQKNTLIDSFADNVNIEIFSKTLTGEYCPVIVTGENGSSYIPTGITALPKNTEFKDLYQPIHNDKSIGIFSSFRLSDSKGQTKNFESNDYVLIGGNSLNLVR
;
A
#
# COMPACT_ATOMS: atom_id res chain seq x y z
N MET A 1 59.69 -10.90 -43.43
CA MET A 1 60.09 -11.37 -42.09
C MET A 1 59.21 -10.73 -41.03
N LYS A 2 58.66 -11.57 -40.12
CA LYS A 2 58.03 -11.26 -38.80
C LYS A 2 56.80 -10.31 -38.84
N LYS A 3 55.56 -10.80 -38.93
CA LYS A 3 54.69 -11.28 -37.83
C LYS A 3 54.91 -10.55 -36.49
N THR A 4 53.94 -9.74 -36.08
CA THR A 4 53.30 -9.89 -34.75
C THR A 4 51.94 -9.20 -34.73
N LEU A 5 50.94 -10.04 -34.54
CA LEU A 5 49.58 -9.73 -34.10
C LEU A 5 49.67 -9.13 -32.68
N LYS A 6 49.02 -7.99 -32.40
CA LYS A 6 48.57 -7.70 -31.03
C LYS A 6 47.12 -7.23 -31.06
N LEU A 7 46.30 -8.12 -30.53
CA LEU A 7 44.86 -8.06 -30.33
C LEU A 7 44.43 -6.79 -29.58
N SER A 8 43.38 -6.17 -30.12
CA SER A 8 42.21 -5.59 -29.44
C SER A 8 42.42 -4.66 -28.24
N ALA A 9 42.73 -3.39 -28.53
CA ALA A 9 42.35 -2.27 -27.63
C ALA A 9 40.82 -1.98 -27.68
N LEU A 10 40.10 -2.56 -28.64
CA LEU A 10 38.64 -2.40 -28.79
C LEU A 10 37.83 -3.33 -27.87
N ALA A 11 38.45 -4.34 -27.25
CA ALA A 11 37.76 -5.30 -26.38
C ALA A 11 37.61 -4.83 -24.92
N VAL A 12 38.32 -3.77 -24.52
CA VAL A 12 38.33 -3.30 -23.11
C VAL A 12 37.35 -2.14 -22.87
N VAL A 13 36.89 -1.45 -23.92
CA VAL A 13 36.08 -0.22 -23.76
C VAL A 13 34.58 -0.45 -23.93
N PHE A 14 34.13 -1.54 -24.56
CA PHE A 14 32.69 -1.77 -24.76
C PHE A 14 32.04 -2.81 -23.84
N PHE A 15 32.84 -3.51 -23.02
CA PHE A 15 32.32 -4.40 -21.97
C PHE A 15 32.00 -3.68 -20.64
N ILE A 16 32.22 -2.36 -20.57
CA ILE A 16 32.11 -1.59 -19.32
C ILE A 16 30.78 -0.81 -19.19
N LEU A 17 29.90 -0.74 -20.20
CA LEU A 17 28.80 0.25 -20.16
C LEU A 17 27.35 -0.22 -20.35
N CYS A 18 27.05 -1.52 -20.45
CA CYS A 18 25.65 -1.97 -20.40
C CYS A 18 25.41 -3.17 -19.48
N SER A 19 26.31 -3.42 -18.54
CA SER A 19 25.98 -4.11 -17.30
C SER A 19 25.43 -3.10 -16.30
N PHE A 20 24.38 -2.37 -16.68
CA PHE A 20 23.41 -1.95 -15.67
C PHE A 20 22.74 -3.23 -15.20
N GLY A 21 23.47 -3.99 -14.37
CA GLY A 21 22.82 -4.87 -13.43
C GLY A 21 21.88 -3.96 -12.67
N TRP A 22 20.59 -4.07 -12.96
CA TRP A 22 19.59 -3.62 -12.01
C TRP A 22 20.05 -4.13 -10.65
N PRO A 23 20.13 -3.26 -9.64
CA PRO A 23 20.53 -3.68 -8.31
C PRO A 23 19.62 -4.85 -7.93
N LYS A 24 20.19 -6.06 -7.97
CA LYS A 24 19.60 -7.26 -7.41
C LYS A 24 19.67 -7.06 -5.91
N ASN A 25 18.64 -6.43 -5.36
CA ASN A 25 18.22 -6.41 -3.96
C ASN A 25 16.85 -5.72 -3.88
N HIS A 26 15.90 -6.10 -4.74
CA HIS A 26 14.50 -5.91 -4.38
C HIS A 26 14.23 -6.96 -3.31
N GLU A 27 14.07 -6.53 -2.06
CA GLU A 27 13.56 -7.41 -1.01
C GLU A 27 12.27 -8.07 -1.52
N GLU A 28 12.08 -9.36 -1.23
CA GLU A 28 10.90 -10.08 -1.73
C GLU A 28 9.62 -9.31 -1.37
N CYS A 29 8.81 -8.99 -2.39
CA CYS A 29 7.49 -8.42 -2.16
C CYS A 29 6.71 -9.36 -1.23
N ARG A 30 6.39 -8.89 -0.02
CA ARG A 30 5.54 -9.62 0.90
C ARG A 30 4.19 -9.81 0.23
N LYS A 31 3.70 -11.04 0.30
CA LYS A 31 2.36 -11.42 -0.08
C LYS A 31 1.93 -12.62 0.75
N GLY A 32 1.11 -12.38 1.75
CA GLY A 32 0.63 -13.47 2.60
C GLY A 32 -0.19 -13.04 3.80
N GLU A 33 -0.81 -14.04 4.43
CA GLU A 33 -1.55 -13.88 5.67
C GLU A 33 -0.63 -13.41 6.81
N LEU A 34 -1.15 -12.50 7.62
CA LEU A 34 -0.53 -12.11 8.89
C LEU A 34 -0.88 -13.14 9.98
N LYS A 35 0.12 -13.91 10.41
CA LYS A 35 -0.02 -14.96 11.43
C LYS A 35 -0.27 -14.35 12.82
N PRO A 36 -0.87 -15.10 13.76
CA PRO A 36 -1.07 -14.59 15.13
C PRO A 36 0.25 -14.14 15.77
N ASN A 37 0.26 -12.97 16.40
CA ASN A 37 1.43 -12.31 17.00
C ASN A 37 2.55 -11.96 16.02
N GLU A 38 2.36 -12.15 14.71
CA GLU A 38 3.33 -11.72 13.72
C GLU A 38 3.34 -10.19 13.67
N THR A 39 4.54 -9.62 13.67
CA THR A 39 4.78 -8.21 13.39
C THR A 39 5.65 -8.12 12.15
N ILE A 40 5.23 -7.28 11.22
CA ILE A 40 5.98 -6.98 10.00
C ILE A 40 6.26 -5.47 9.96
N GLN A 41 7.40 -5.12 9.39
CA GLN A 41 7.71 -3.74 9.06
C GLN A 41 7.32 -3.47 7.61
N PHE A 42 6.91 -2.24 7.31
CA PHE A 42 6.60 -1.80 5.97
C PHE A 42 7.14 -0.40 5.71
N GLY A 43 7.41 -0.11 4.44
CA GLY A 43 7.97 1.16 4.00
C GLY A 43 9.35 1.47 4.58
N GLU A 44 9.87 2.63 4.19
CA GLU A 44 11.10 3.19 4.76
C GLU A 44 10.94 4.67 5.07
N LYS A 45 11.67 5.12 6.09
CA LYS A 45 11.78 6.54 6.38
C LYS A 45 12.62 7.23 5.31
N VAL A 46 11.97 7.84 4.33
CA VAL A 46 12.63 8.59 3.25
C VAL A 46 13.31 9.84 3.80
N LYS A 47 14.61 9.98 3.53
CA LYS A 47 15.42 11.11 4.02
C LYS A 47 15.39 12.34 3.10
N ASP A 48 15.07 12.19 1.81
CA ASP A 48 15.00 13.30 0.85
C ASP A 48 13.65 13.29 0.10
N PRO A 49 12.78 14.30 0.29
CA PRO A 49 11.51 14.42 -0.43
C PRO A 49 11.65 14.51 -1.95
N LYS A 50 12.82 14.90 -2.48
CA LYS A 50 13.01 15.06 -3.93
C LYS A 50 12.98 13.75 -4.72
N THR A 51 12.94 12.60 -4.04
CA THR A 51 12.82 11.29 -4.68
C THR A 51 11.38 10.85 -4.92
N PHE A 52 10.37 11.60 -4.46
CA PHE A 52 8.97 11.27 -4.71
C PHE A 52 8.61 11.49 -6.18
N ARG A 53 8.41 10.37 -6.89
CA ARG A 53 7.92 10.33 -8.27
C ARG A 53 6.40 10.32 -8.28
N LEU A 54 5.83 10.69 -9.43
CA LEU A 54 4.45 10.42 -9.78
C LEU A 54 4.14 8.93 -9.51
N GLN A 55 3.43 8.65 -8.43
CA GLN A 55 2.91 7.31 -8.16
C GLN A 55 1.56 7.18 -8.87
N SER A 56 1.24 5.99 -9.34
CA SER A 56 -0.13 5.62 -9.69
C SER A 56 -0.37 4.28 -9.05
N SER A 57 -1.42 4.17 -8.25
CA SER A 57 -1.80 2.90 -7.65
C SER A 57 -2.97 2.32 -8.41
N ARG A 58 -2.98 0.99 -8.54
CA ARG A 58 -4.10 0.24 -9.08
C ARG A 58 -4.66 -0.60 -7.95
N ARG A 59 -5.98 -0.67 -7.91
CA ARG A 59 -6.70 -1.49 -6.94
C ARG A 59 -6.57 -2.98 -7.25
N GLY A 60 -6.77 -3.83 -6.25
CA GLY A 60 -6.75 -5.29 -6.40
C GLY A 60 -7.89 -5.85 -7.26
N SER A 61 -9.03 -5.17 -7.39
CA SER A 61 -10.14 -5.66 -8.21
C SER A 61 -9.85 -5.51 -9.71
N ASN A 62 -9.88 -6.61 -10.45
CA ASN A 62 -9.70 -6.62 -11.92
C ASN A 62 -10.95 -6.14 -12.68
N ASP A 63 -11.66 -5.14 -12.16
CA ASP A 63 -12.87 -4.54 -12.75
C ASP A 63 -12.62 -3.16 -13.37
N ASN A 64 -11.34 -2.77 -13.50
CA ASN A 64 -10.87 -1.45 -13.93
C ASN A 64 -11.27 -0.29 -12.99
N SER A 65 -11.75 -0.58 -11.77
CA SER A 65 -11.85 0.43 -10.72
C SER A 65 -10.47 0.71 -10.11
N GLY A 66 -10.32 1.88 -9.51
CA GLY A 66 -9.02 2.34 -9.03
C GLY A 66 -9.03 3.83 -8.76
N TYR A 67 -7.86 4.35 -8.39
CA TYR A 67 -7.67 5.75 -8.07
C TYR A 67 -6.32 6.21 -8.58
N HIS A 68 -6.24 7.44 -9.07
CA HIS A 68 -4.99 8.03 -9.53
C HIS A 68 -4.56 9.07 -8.51
N ILE A 69 -3.59 8.72 -7.69
CA ILE A 69 -2.98 9.62 -6.70
C ILE A 69 -1.65 10.09 -7.24
N MET A 70 -1.56 11.34 -7.68
CA MET A 70 -0.32 11.98 -8.04
C MET A 70 0.26 12.68 -6.83
N ILE A 71 1.57 12.55 -6.62
CA ILE A 71 2.27 13.24 -5.53
C ILE A 71 3.50 13.89 -6.14
N ASP A 72 3.62 15.20 -5.96
CA ASP A 72 4.77 15.94 -6.47
C ASP A 72 6.01 15.77 -5.58
N SER A 73 7.14 16.29 -6.04
CA SER A 73 8.43 16.18 -5.35
C SER A 73 8.52 16.95 -4.03
N VAL A 74 7.49 17.74 -3.69
CA VAL A 74 7.38 18.44 -2.41
C VAL A 74 6.25 17.88 -1.55
N GLY A 75 5.64 16.76 -1.95
CA GLY A 75 4.61 16.06 -1.18
C GLY A 75 3.20 16.64 -1.31
N ASN A 76 2.92 17.47 -2.31
CA ASN A 76 1.54 17.88 -2.58
C ASN A 76 0.83 16.74 -3.28
N ILE A 77 -0.31 16.34 -2.74
CA ILE A 77 -1.15 15.28 -3.28
C ILE A 77 -2.16 15.90 -4.24
N ALA A 78 -2.25 15.35 -5.44
CA ALA A 78 -3.35 15.57 -6.38
C ALA A 78 -4.04 14.23 -6.65
N VAL A 79 -5.27 14.07 -6.18
CA VAL A 79 -6.05 12.85 -6.39
C VAL A 79 -7.04 13.08 -7.52
N SER A 80 -7.13 12.11 -8.43
CA SER A 80 -8.08 12.09 -9.54
C SER A 80 -8.59 10.67 -9.78
N ARG A 81 -9.68 10.53 -10.54
CA ARG A 81 -10.23 9.24 -10.99
C ARG A 81 -10.45 8.23 -9.87
N ILE A 82 -10.97 8.63 -8.71
CA ILE A 82 -11.34 7.68 -7.65
C ILE A 82 -12.68 7.03 -8.05
N ASN A 83 -12.59 5.89 -8.71
CA ASN A 83 -13.75 5.11 -9.09
C ASN A 83 -13.88 3.94 -8.12
N GLY A 84 -15.01 3.85 -7.43
CA GLY A 84 -15.34 2.68 -6.61
C GLY A 84 -15.51 1.41 -7.45
N CYS A 85 -15.37 0.25 -6.81
CA CYS A 85 -15.57 -1.03 -7.47
C CYS A 85 -17.00 -1.19 -7.98
N LYS A 86 -17.16 -1.94 -9.07
CA LYS A 86 -18.46 -2.38 -9.56
C LYS A 86 -18.83 -3.66 -8.80
N GLY A 87 -19.83 -3.55 -7.92
CA GLY A 87 -20.36 -4.69 -7.17
C GLY A 87 -19.61 -4.96 -5.87
N ASN A 88 -19.64 -6.22 -5.45
CA ASN A 88 -19.25 -6.68 -4.13
C ASN A 88 -17.78 -7.15 -4.09
N HIS A 89 -16.98 -6.59 -3.18
CA HIS A 89 -15.53 -6.79 -3.08
C HIS A 89 -15.02 -6.84 -1.65
N GLN A 90 -13.84 -7.43 -1.47
CA GLN A 90 -13.13 -7.40 -0.20
C GLN A 90 -12.79 -5.96 0.19
N ASN A 91 -12.92 -5.61 1.48
CA ASN A 91 -12.39 -4.33 1.93
C ASN A 91 -10.86 -4.33 1.88
N GLU A 92 -10.34 -3.19 1.43
CA GLU A 92 -8.91 -2.93 1.36
C GLU A 92 -8.56 -1.61 2.04
N LEU A 93 -7.40 -1.61 2.70
CA LEU A 93 -6.70 -0.41 3.13
C LEU A 93 -5.35 -0.39 2.41
N GLU A 94 -5.07 0.70 1.71
CA GLU A 94 -3.74 0.94 1.15
C GLU A 94 -3.03 2.04 1.93
N LEU A 95 -1.77 1.78 2.28
CA LEU A 95 -0.87 2.70 2.97
C LEU A 95 0.17 3.21 1.97
N MET A 96 0.18 4.51 1.73
CA MET A 96 1.08 5.17 0.79
C MET A 96 1.94 6.22 1.49
N ASN A 97 3.21 6.30 1.10
CA ASN A 97 4.14 7.34 1.57
C ASN A 97 4.29 7.38 3.10
N CYS A 98 4.30 6.20 3.69
CA CYS A 98 4.49 5.99 5.10
C CYS A 98 5.25 4.71 5.37
N TYR A 99 5.70 4.61 6.61
CA TYR A 99 6.46 3.48 7.12
C TYR A 99 5.98 3.15 8.53
N GLY A 100 6.28 1.95 8.98
CA GLY A 100 5.99 1.53 10.34
C GLY A 100 5.77 0.03 10.44
N SER A 101 4.87 -0.38 11.33
CA SER A 101 4.65 -1.78 11.66
C SER A 101 3.18 -2.18 11.56
N ILE A 102 2.96 -3.44 11.21
CA ILE A 102 1.65 -4.10 11.25
C ILE A 102 1.79 -5.33 12.14
N THR A 103 0.93 -5.44 13.16
CA THR A 103 0.92 -6.54 14.11
C THR A 103 -0.48 -7.16 14.18
N ARG A 104 -0.60 -8.48 14.11
CA ARG A 104 -1.83 -9.18 14.49
C ARG A 104 -1.79 -9.50 15.97
N ALA A 105 -2.66 -8.85 16.75
CA ALA A 105 -2.81 -9.15 18.17
C ALA A 105 -3.50 -10.53 18.38
N ILE A 106 -3.39 -11.05 19.61
CA ILE A 106 -3.96 -12.36 20.01
C ILE A 106 -5.48 -12.42 19.80
N ASN A 107 -6.17 -11.28 19.92
CA ASN A 107 -7.62 -11.17 19.73
C ASN A 107 -8.03 -10.92 18.28
N ASP A 108 -7.18 -11.29 17.31
CA ASP A 108 -7.39 -11.13 15.88
C ASP A 108 -7.54 -9.69 15.38
N THR A 109 -7.26 -8.70 16.23
CA THR A 109 -7.19 -7.30 15.83
C THR A 109 -5.85 -7.04 15.15
N VAL A 110 -5.89 -6.46 13.95
CA VAL A 110 -4.70 -5.93 13.28
C VAL A 110 -4.44 -4.52 13.77
N LYS A 111 -3.27 -4.30 14.35
CA LYS A 111 -2.77 -3.01 14.80
C LYS A 111 -1.70 -2.52 13.85
N ILE A 112 -1.88 -1.32 13.30
CA ILE A 112 -0.90 -0.69 12.43
C ILE A 112 -0.42 0.58 13.11
N GLN A 113 0.89 0.73 13.23
CA GLN A 113 1.52 1.97 13.64
C GLN A 113 2.19 2.55 12.40
N ALA A 114 1.70 3.70 11.93
CA ALA A 114 2.17 4.30 10.71
C ALA A 114 2.67 5.73 10.97
N SER A 115 3.82 6.05 10.40
CA SER A 115 4.43 7.36 10.42
C SER A 115 4.73 7.82 9.00
N THR A 116 4.71 9.13 8.77
CA THR A 116 5.15 9.72 7.51
C THR A 116 6.20 10.80 7.76
N THR A 117 7.08 11.03 6.77
CA THR A 117 8.02 12.17 6.80
C THR A 117 7.38 13.46 6.30
N PHE A 118 6.16 13.37 5.79
CA PHE A 118 5.33 14.51 5.42
C PHE A 118 4.62 15.13 6.63
N ARG A 119 3.95 16.27 6.42
CA ARG A 119 3.29 17.01 7.51
C ARG A 119 2.13 16.27 8.16
N LYS A 120 1.40 15.45 7.41
CA LYS A 120 0.19 14.77 7.87
C LYS A 120 -0.24 13.62 6.98
N PHE A 121 -1.21 12.85 7.45
CA PHE A 121 -1.94 11.87 6.66
C PHE A 121 -3.25 12.43 6.11
N TYR A 122 -3.65 11.92 4.95
CA TYR A 122 -4.96 12.13 4.34
C TYR A 122 -5.64 10.77 4.12
N LEU A 123 -6.88 10.63 4.58
CA LEU A 123 -7.68 9.42 4.43
C LEU A 123 -8.78 9.64 3.39
N PHE A 124 -8.78 8.79 2.36
CA PHE A 124 -9.77 8.80 1.29
C PHE A 124 -10.69 7.59 1.41
N ASN A 125 -11.98 7.81 1.16
CA ASN A 125 -12.93 6.73 0.88
C ASN A 125 -12.91 6.51 -0.63
N ILE A 126 -12.47 5.32 -1.06
CA ILE A 126 -12.35 5.01 -2.48
C ILE A 126 -13.73 4.92 -3.12
N GLN A 127 -14.67 4.23 -2.48
CA GLN A 127 -16.01 4.00 -3.03
C GLN A 127 -16.82 5.30 -3.15
N LYS A 128 -16.71 6.17 -2.15
CA LYS A 128 -17.43 7.46 -2.08
C LYS A 128 -16.69 8.58 -2.84
N ASN A 129 -15.54 8.31 -3.47
CA ASN A 129 -14.72 9.30 -4.19
C ASN A 129 -14.50 10.60 -3.40
N THR A 130 -14.15 10.49 -2.12
CA THR A 130 -14.08 11.65 -1.23
C THR A 130 -12.92 11.56 -0.25
N LEU A 131 -12.30 12.71 0.00
CA LEU A 131 -11.51 12.90 1.20
C LEU A 131 -12.46 12.83 2.40
N ILE A 132 -12.11 12.02 3.38
CA ILE A 132 -12.90 11.89 4.62
C ILE A 132 -12.29 12.76 5.71
N ASP A 133 -10.97 12.71 5.86
CA ASP A 133 -10.29 13.35 6.97
C ASP A 133 -8.78 13.52 6.76
N SER A 134 -8.14 14.27 7.66
CA SER A 134 -6.68 14.34 7.77
C SER A 134 -6.24 14.20 9.22
N PHE A 135 -5.07 13.59 9.43
CA PHE A 135 -4.54 13.21 10.74
C PHE A 135 -3.10 13.67 10.90
N ALA A 136 -2.60 13.80 12.13
CA ALA A 136 -1.18 14.06 12.37
C ALA A 136 -0.26 13.03 11.67
N ASP A 137 1.03 13.35 11.58
CA ASP A 137 2.08 12.58 10.90
C ASP A 137 2.37 11.20 11.49
N ASN A 138 1.75 10.86 12.63
CA ASN A 138 1.85 9.57 13.30
C ASN A 138 0.45 9.10 13.68
N VAL A 139 0.09 7.89 13.26
CA VAL A 139 -1.23 7.30 13.50
C VAL A 139 -1.13 5.86 13.98
N ASN A 140 -2.10 5.48 14.81
CA ASN A 140 -2.39 4.09 15.12
C ASN A 140 -3.73 3.72 14.50
N ILE A 141 -3.75 2.62 13.78
CA ILE A 141 -4.94 2.05 13.15
C ILE A 141 -5.23 0.71 13.81
N GLU A 142 -6.50 0.46 14.10
CA GLU A 142 -7.00 -0.83 14.53
C GLU A 142 -8.06 -1.33 13.57
N ILE A 143 -7.83 -2.51 13.01
CA ILE A 143 -8.73 -3.18 12.08
C ILE A 143 -9.14 -4.51 12.69
N PHE A 144 -10.43 -4.80 12.63
CA PHE A 144 -10.96 -6.12 12.91
C PHE A 144 -11.82 -6.58 11.75
N SER A 145 -11.47 -7.73 11.19
CA SER A 145 -12.01 -8.21 9.91
C SER A 145 -12.91 -9.41 10.10
N LYS A 146 -14.07 -9.38 9.43
CA LYS A 146 -15.06 -10.45 9.42
C LYS A 146 -15.69 -10.60 8.05
N THR A 147 -16.34 -11.73 7.78
CA THR A 147 -17.24 -11.84 6.65
C THR A 147 -18.52 -11.05 6.91
N LEU A 148 -19.32 -10.79 5.88
CA LEU A 148 -20.70 -10.27 6.06
C LEU A 148 -21.58 -11.18 6.94
N THR A 149 -21.27 -12.48 6.99
CA THR A 149 -21.97 -13.45 7.84
C THR A 149 -21.41 -13.52 9.27
N GLY A 150 -20.39 -12.72 9.60
CA GLY A 150 -19.83 -12.58 10.95
C GLY A 150 -18.68 -13.53 11.30
N GLU A 151 -18.22 -14.35 10.35
CA GLU A 151 -17.07 -15.24 10.54
C GLU A 151 -15.76 -14.44 10.51
N TYR A 152 -14.73 -14.91 11.21
CA TYR A 152 -13.42 -14.26 11.18
C TYR A 152 -12.79 -14.28 9.78
N CYS A 153 -12.24 -13.13 9.35
CA CYS A 153 -11.45 -13.01 8.13
C CYS A 153 -9.98 -12.74 8.48
N PRO A 154 -9.06 -13.67 8.19
CA PRO A 154 -7.64 -13.36 8.13
C PRO A 154 -7.32 -12.11 7.32
N VAL A 155 -6.26 -11.42 7.71
CA VAL A 155 -5.78 -10.24 6.98
C VAL A 155 -4.56 -10.62 6.17
N ILE A 156 -4.62 -10.30 4.89
CA ILE A 156 -3.52 -10.41 3.95
C ILE A 156 -2.79 -9.07 3.91
N VAL A 157 -1.46 -9.14 3.95
CA VAL A 157 -0.61 -7.98 3.71
C VAL A 157 0.18 -8.20 2.44
N THR A 158 0.14 -7.20 1.56
CA THR A 158 0.92 -7.13 0.32
C THR A 158 1.76 -5.87 0.30
N GLY A 159 2.99 -5.92 -0.18
CA GLY A 159 3.85 -4.74 -0.31
C GLY A 159 5.31 -5.14 -0.40
N GLU A 160 6.18 -4.21 -0.76
CA GLU A 160 7.62 -4.46 -0.74
C GLU A 160 8.18 -4.05 0.62
N ASN A 161 8.87 -4.97 1.28
CA ASN A 161 9.63 -4.63 2.49
C ASN A 161 10.74 -3.63 2.09
N GLY A 162 10.99 -2.63 2.93
CA GLY A 162 12.08 -1.70 2.65
C GLY A 162 11.82 -0.73 1.49
N SER A 163 10.60 -0.60 0.96
CA SER A 163 10.30 0.36 -0.10
C SER A 163 9.16 1.30 0.31
N SER A 164 9.49 2.58 0.50
CA SER A 164 8.52 3.65 0.73
C SER A 164 7.68 4.01 -0.50
N TYR A 165 8.07 3.51 -1.68
CA TYR A 165 7.47 3.85 -2.96
C TYR A 165 6.38 2.89 -3.39
N ILE A 166 6.39 1.67 -2.86
CA ILE A 166 5.37 0.67 -3.14
C ILE A 166 4.32 0.72 -2.01
N PRO A 167 3.05 0.95 -2.35
CA PRO A 167 2.00 0.93 -1.35
C PRO A 167 1.94 -0.40 -0.60
N THR A 168 1.65 -0.33 0.70
CA THR A 168 1.35 -1.53 1.49
C THR A 168 -0.15 -1.73 1.52
N GLY A 169 -0.62 -2.81 0.91
CA GLY A 169 -2.02 -3.22 0.89
C GLY A 169 -2.36 -4.14 2.06
N ILE A 170 -3.52 -3.90 2.67
CA ILE A 170 -4.11 -4.69 3.73
C ILE A 170 -5.51 -5.09 3.26
N THR A 171 -5.78 -6.38 3.17
CA THR A 171 -7.05 -6.90 2.63
C THR A 171 -7.64 -7.95 3.57
N ALA A 172 -8.95 -7.87 3.81
CA ALA A 172 -9.67 -8.93 4.50
C ALA A 172 -9.85 -10.14 3.57
N LEU A 173 -9.41 -11.32 3.99
CA LEU A 173 -9.56 -12.58 3.25
C LEU A 173 -10.53 -13.50 4.01
N PRO A 174 -11.69 -13.86 3.44
CA PRO A 174 -12.57 -14.87 4.01
C PRO A 174 -11.90 -16.24 4.07
N LYS A 175 -12.20 -16.98 5.15
CA LYS A 175 -11.78 -18.36 5.31
C LYS A 175 -12.29 -19.19 4.10
N ASN A 176 -11.39 -19.95 3.47
CA ASN A 176 -11.62 -20.74 2.24
C ASN A 176 -11.66 -19.96 0.91
N THR A 177 -11.28 -18.68 0.90
CA THR A 177 -11.01 -17.97 -0.37
C THR A 177 -9.54 -18.16 -0.74
N GLU A 178 -9.24 -18.61 -1.96
CA GLU A 178 -7.84 -18.67 -2.39
C GLU A 178 -7.33 -17.26 -2.68
N PHE A 179 -6.02 -17.04 -2.51
CA PHE A 179 -5.43 -15.73 -2.77
C PHE A 179 -5.74 -15.21 -4.18
N LYS A 180 -5.75 -16.09 -5.20
CA LYS A 180 -6.03 -15.70 -6.60
C LYS A 180 -7.44 -15.12 -6.75
N ASP A 181 -8.36 -15.49 -5.87
CA ASP A 181 -9.76 -15.11 -5.93
C ASP A 181 -10.00 -13.72 -5.36
N LEU A 182 -9.10 -13.19 -4.51
CA LEU A 182 -9.15 -11.81 -3.99
C LEU A 182 -9.37 -10.76 -5.09
N TYR A 183 -8.74 -10.99 -6.24
CA TYR A 183 -8.73 -10.04 -7.36
C TYR A 183 -9.82 -10.30 -8.40
N GLN A 184 -10.80 -11.16 -8.08
CA GLN A 184 -11.95 -11.34 -8.96
C GLN A 184 -12.77 -10.04 -9.05
N PRO A 185 -13.35 -9.74 -10.23
CA PRO A 185 -14.12 -8.51 -10.43
C PRO A 185 -15.43 -8.42 -9.64
N ILE A 186 -15.96 -9.55 -9.13
CA ILE A 186 -17.18 -9.60 -8.31
C ILE A 186 -17.05 -10.82 -7.40
N HIS A 187 -17.33 -10.65 -6.11
CA HIS A 187 -17.34 -11.73 -5.11
C HIS A 187 -18.78 -12.12 -4.75
N ASN A 188 -18.97 -13.37 -4.35
CA ASN A 188 -20.23 -13.81 -3.73
C ASN A 188 -20.33 -13.24 -2.31
N ASP A 189 -21.51 -12.82 -1.87
CA ASP A 189 -21.74 -12.21 -0.56
C ASP A 189 -21.17 -13.02 0.62
N LYS A 190 -21.25 -14.36 0.54
CA LYS A 190 -20.70 -15.25 1.57
C LYS A 190 -19.17 -15.24 1.64
N SER A 191 -18.51 -14.78 0.60
CA SER A 191 -17.07 -14.65 0.49
C SER A 191 -16.62 -13.20 0.52
N ILE A 192 -17.37 -12.26 1.11
CA ILE A 192 -16.91 -10.87 1.28
C ILE A 192 -16.41 -10.65 2.69
N GLY A 193 -15.11 -10.40 2.80
CA GLY A 193 -14.41 -9.92 3.98
C GLY A 193 -14.50 -8.41 4.06
N ILE A 194 -14.90 -7.93 5.23
CA ILE A 194 -15.08 -6.53 5.55
C ILE A 194 -14.23 -6.11 6.75
N PHE A 195 -13.89 -4.83 6.83
CA PHE A 195 -13.40 -4.21 8.05
C PHE A 195 -14.58 -3.91 8.97
N SER A 196 -15.00 -4.91 9.75
CA SER A 196 -16.11 -4.77 10.71
C SER A 196 -15.86 -3.72 11.80
N SER A 197 -14.59 -3.41 12.05
CA SER A 197 -14.17 -2.22 12.79
C SER A 197 -12.93 -1.64 12.11
N PHE A 198 -12.93 -0.33 11.89
CA PHE A 198 -11.77 0.43 11.44
C PHE A 198 -11.67 1.72 12.28
N ARG A 199 -10.70 1.76 13.18
CA ARG A 199 -10.43 2.91 14.05
C ARG A 199 -9.08 3.49 13.72
N LEU A 200 -9.01 4.81 13.62
CA LEU A 200 -7.75 5.54 13.46
C LEU A 200 -7.63 6.58 14.58
N SER A 201 -6.46 6.62 15.20
CA SER A 201 -6.07 7.62 16.19
C SER A 201 -4.75 8.26 15.81
N ASP A 202 -4.56 9.54 16.09
CA ASP A 202 -3.33 10.26 15.79
C ASP A 202 -2.59 10.74 17.05
N SER A 203 -1.34 11.18 16.85
CA SER A 203 -0.49 11.68 17.94
C SER A 203 -1.01 12.95 18.62
N LYS A 204 -2.00 13.62 18.05
CA LYS A 204 -2.65 14.82 18.63
C LYS A 204 -3.92 14.49 19.40
N GLY A 205 -4.26 13.21 19.52
CA GLY A 205 -5.43 12.72 20.27
C GLY A 205 -6.72 12.68 19.45
N GLN A 206 -6.68 13.00 18.15
CA GLN A 206 -7.84 12.79 17.28
C GLN A 206 -8.07 11.30 17.14
N THR A 207 -9.29 10.83 17.43
CA THR A 207 -9.68 9.43 17.26
C THR A 207 -11.02 9.37 16.53
N LYS A 208 -11.11 8.57 15.46
CA LYS A 208 -12.36 8.34 14.73
C LYS A 208 -12.53 6.88 14.35
N ASN A 209 -13.79 6.46 14.33
CA ASN A 209 -14.21 5.18 13.79
C ASN A 209 -14.80 5.41 12.42
N PHE A 210 -14.51 4.50 11.50
CA PHE A 210 -14.97 4.54 10.12
C PHE A 210 -15.85 3.32 9.83
N GLU A 211 -16.80 3.50 8.92
CA GLU A 211 -17.66 2.44 8.42
C GLU A 211 -16.84 1.38 7.68
N SER A 212 -17.41 0.19 7.45
CA SER A 212 -16.81 -0.79 6.55
C SER A 212 -16.77 -0.22 5.13
N ASN A 213 -15.57 -0.01 4.62
CA ASN A 213 -15.33 0.48 3.28
C ASN A 213 -13.86 0.27 2.88
N ASP A 214 -13.56 0.88 1.76
CA ASP A 214 -12.32 0.88 1.03
C ASP A 214 -11.57 2.19 1.22
N TYR A 215 -10.33 2.08 1.67
CA TYR A 215 -9.58 3.23 2.15
C TYR A 215 -8.18 3.32 1.56
N VAL A 216 -7.74 4.57 1.35
CA VAL A 216 -6.32 4.88 1.13
C VAL A 216 -5.90 5.90 2.16
N LEU A 217 -4.80 5.60 2.86
CA LEU A 217 -4.14 6.53 3.77
C LEU A 217 -2.81 6.96 3.15
N ILE A 218 -2.65 8.26 2.93
CA ILE A 218 -1.52 8.82 2.18
C ILE A 218 -0.81 9.87 3.03
N GLY A 219 0.50 9.72 3.20
CA GLY A 219 1.36 10.77 3.73
C GLY A 219 1.56 11.91 2.72
N GLY A 220 1.32 13.15 3.12
CA GLY A 220 1.52 14.32 2.25
C GLY A 220 1.60 15.65 3.00
N ASN A 221 2.15 16.67 2.31
CA ASN A 221 2.32 18.02 2.85
C ASN A 221 1.11 18.91 2.62
N SER A 222 0.43 18.73 1.49
CA SER A 222 -0.82 19.41 1.15
C SER A 222 -1.69 18.52 0.25
N LEU A 223 -2.95 18.90 0.08
CA LEU A 223 -3.88 18.22 -0.81
C LEU A 223 -4.55 19.24 -1.73
N ASN A 224 -4.40 19.03 -3.03
CA ASN A 224 -5.09 19.72 -4.09
C ASN A 224 -6.09 18.76 -4.73
N LEU A 225 -7.37 18.91 -4.42
CA LEU A 225 -8.42 18.15 -5.09
C LEU A 225 -8.64 18.72 -6.49
N VAL A 226 -8.13 18.04 -7.51
CA VAL A 226 -8.44 18.35 -8.91
C VAL A 226 -9.77 17.67 -9.22
N ARG A 227 -10.86 18.43 -9.16
CA ARG A 227 -12.20 17.97 -9.54
C ARG A 227 -12.42 18.06 -11.04
#